data_AF-A0A9W6EFW5-F1
#
_entry.id   AF-A0A9W6EFW5-F1
#
_cell.length_a   1.000
_cell.length_b   1.000
_cell.length_c   1.000
_cell.angle_alpha   90.00
_cell.angle_beta   90.00
_cell.angle_gamma   90.00
#
_symmetry.space_group_name_H-M   'P 1'
#
loop_
_entity.id
_entity.type
_entity.pdbx_description
1 polymer ?
#
loop_
_entity_poly.entity_id
_entity_poly.type
_entity_poly.pdbx_seq_one_letter_code
_entity_poly.pdbx_strand_id
1 'polypeptide(L)'
;MKSVLILLSPLCLSTILHASPTSTPDPNPPTVYLIRHGEKPPDPGDSGLNADGFKRAECLREVFGVGSPYEIGHVMAPKINKRKTWRISGGYSYFKAEQANVYVGDCSGGQHRRSYETVLPVAQDLGLSVDTSCKRNHVKCVAKRIKEFKGTGNILISWRHGKMRQIVQELGYEDPPEYPDDRFDLIWTIPFPYDNITEIQSEECPELDVPVPAPLKVQE
;
A
#
# COMPACT_ATOMS: atom_id res chain seq x y z
N MET A 1 -69.25 10.91 -46.20
CA MET A 1 -67.79 11.01 -46.38
C MET A 1 -67.28 11.92 -45.28
N LYS A 2 -66.62 11.38 -44.25
CA LYS A 2 -66.12 12.16 -43.11
C LYS A 2 -64.59 12.07 -43.12
N SER A 3 -63.94 13.20 -43.38
CA SER A 3 -62.48 13.34 -43.37
C SER A 3 -61.97 13.32 -41.93
N VAL A 4 -60.98 12.47 -41.66
CA VAL A 4 -60.28 12.39 -40.38
C VAL A 4 -58.96 13.15 -40.54
N LEU A 5 -58.80 14.26 -39.83
CA LEU A 5 -57.54 15.00 -39.71
C LEU A 5 -56.72 14.37 -38.58
N ILE A 6 -55.52 13.88 -38.89
CA ILE A 6 -54.55 13.37 -37.91
C ILE A 6 -53.55 14.50 -37.63
N LEU A 7 -53.56 15.04 -36.41
CA LEU A 7 -52.56 15.99 -35.92
C LEU A 7 -51.34 15.20 -35.40
N LEU A 8 -50.21 15.31 -36.09
CA LEU A 8 -48.92 14.77 -35.63
C LEU A 8 -48.26 15.79 -34.68
N SER A 9 -48.11 15.41 -33.41
CA SER A 9 -47.34 16.19 -32.43
C SER A 9 -45.83 15.92 -32.58
N PRO A 10 -44.95 16.92 -32.52
CA PRO A 10 -43.52 16.70 -32.58
C PRO A 10 -43.02 16.19 -31.22
N LEU A 11 -42.44 14.99 -31.18
CA LEU A 11 -41.68 14.52 -30.03
C LEU A 11 -40.42 15.37 -29.90
N CYS A 12 -40.38 16.20 -28.86
CA CYS A 12 -39.17 16.90 -28.43
C CYS A 12 -38.21 15.86 -27.85
N LEU A 13 -37.19 15.44 -28.62
CA LEU A 13 -36.07 14.66 -28.08
C LEU A 13 -35.25 15.57 -27.16
N SER A 14 -35.58 15.57 -25.87
CA SER A 14 -34.75 16.18 -24.83
C SER A 14 -33.51 15.33 -24.64
N THR A 15 -32.39 15.73 -25.23
CA THR A 15 -31.07 15.17 -24.93
C THR A 15 -30.72 15.50 -23.48
N ILE A 16 -30.81 14.51 -22.58
CA ILE A 16 -30.32 14.64 -21.20
C ILE A 16 -28.80 14.69 -21.26
N LEU A 17 -28.24 15.89 -21.17
CA LEU A 17 -26.82 16.12 -20.99
C LEU A 17 -26.45 15.59 -19.59
N HIS A 18 -25.90 14.37 -19.52
CA HIS A 18 -25.31 13.84 -18.29
C HIS A 18 -24.04 14.64 -18.01
N ALA A 19 -24.16 15.67 -17.17
CA ALA A 19 -22.99 16.31 -16.57
C ALA A 19 -22.21 15.22 -15.82
N SER A 20 -21.01 14.91 -16.30
CA SER A 20 -20.08 14.07 -15.56
C SER A 20 -19.74 14.79 -14.26
N PRO A 21 -19.77 14.13 -13.10
CA PRO A 21 -19.37 14.77 -11.86
C PRO A 21 -17.91 15.22 -12.00
N THR A 22 -17.70 16.54 -12.01
CA THR A 22 -16.39 17.14 -11.90
C THR A 22 -15.86 16.81 -10.51
N SER A 23 -14.81 15.99 -10.44
CA SER A 23 -14.11 15.68 -9.20
C SER A 23 -13.51 16.97 -8.64
N THR A 24 -14.18 17.58 -7.67
CA THR A 24 -13.58 18.63 -6.86
C THR A 24 -12.32 18.06 -6.21
N PRO A 25 -11.18 18.75 -6.25
CA PRO A 25 -10.01 18.36 -5.47
C PRO A 25 -10.43 18.18 -4.01
N ASP A 26 -9.97 17.09 -3.39
CA ASP A 26 -10.15 16.90 -1.96
C ASP A 26 -9.53 18.11 -1.23
N PRO A 27 -10.26 18.82 -0.36
CA PRO A 27 -9.70 19.95 0.38
C PRO A 27 -8.50 19.53 1.26
N ASN A 28 -8.37 18.24 1.59
CA ASN A 28 -7.27 17.69 2.37
C ASN A 28 -6.62 16.51 1.63
N PRO A 29 -5.66 16.76 0.74
CA PRO A 29 -4.91 15.68 0.09
C PRO A 29 -4.29 14.72 1.14
N PRO A 30 -4.20 13.41 0.86
CA PRO A 30 -3.75 12.44 1.84
C PRO A 30 -2.28 12.64 2.19
N THR A 31 -1.91 12.32 3.41
CA THR A 31 -0.50 12.08 3.77
C THR A 31 -0.10 10.68 3.34
N VAL A 32 1.13 10.53 2.84
CA VAL A 32 1.72 9.22 2.55
C VAL A 32 2.63 8.81 3.70
N TYR A 33 2.37 7.63 4.26
CA TYR A 33 3.24 6.96 5.20
C TYR A 33 3.96 5.81 4.49
N LEU A 34 5.27 5.95 4.33
CA LEU A 34 6.09 5.01 3.58
C LEU A 34 7.01 4.24 4.53
N ILE A 35 6.79 2.93 4.63
CA ILE A 35 7.56 2.00 5.47
C ILE A 35 8.31 0.97 4.62
N ARG A 36 9.36 0.40 5.18
CA ARG A 36 10.03 -0.77 4.62
C ARG A 36 9.20 -2.02 4.94
N HIS A 37 9.38 -3.10 4.18
CA HIS A 37 8.91 -4.41 4.62
C HIS A 37 9.62 -4.86 5.90
N GLY A 38 8.96 -5.69 6.71
CA GLY A 38 9.54 -6.26 7.93
C GLY A 38 10.74 -7.19 7.69
N GLU A 39 11.26 -7.72 8.78
CA GLU A 39 12.48 -8.50 8.84
C GLU A 39 12.42 -9.71 7.91
N LYS A 40 13.57 -10.01 7.33
CA LYS A 40 13.72 -11.01 6.27
C LYS A 40 14.68 -12.12 6.68
N PRO A 41 14.48 -13.34 6.18
CA PRO A 41 15.49 -14.38 6.30
C PRO A 41 16.81 -13.96 5.63
N PRO A 42 17.95 -14.53 6.07
CA PRO A 42 19.25 -14.28 5.45
C PRO A 42 19.29 -14.79 4.01
N ASP A 43 18.56 -15.87 3.71
CA ASP A 43 18.45 -16.43 2.36
C ASP A 43 17.71 -15.44 1.43
N PRO A 44 18.36 -14.92 0.37
CA PRO A 44 17.71 -14.05 -0.61
C PRO A 44 16.66 -14.78 -1.47
N GLY A 45 16.68 -16.11 -1.51
CA GLY A 45 15.73 -16.95 -2.23
C GLY A 45 14.36 -17.08 -1.55
N ASP A 46 14.30 -16.89 -0.23
CA ASP A 46 13.04 -16.82 0.49
C ASP A 46 12.46 -15.41 0.38
N SER A 47 11.29 -15.30 -0.23
CA SER A 47 10.68 -14.04 -0.61
C SER A 47 9.77 -13.42 0.44
N GLY A 48 9.61 -14.05 1.63
CA GLY A 48 8.73 -13.58 2.71
C GLY A 48 9.45 -13.11 3.97
N LEU A 49 8.63 -12.84 4.98
CA LEU A 49 9.07 -12.43 6.32
C LEU A 49 9.64 -13.61 7.11
N ASN A 50 10.58 -13.32 8.02
CA ASN A 50 10.97 -14.26 9.08
C ASN A 50 10.04 -14.08 10.30
N ALA A 51 10.32 -14.79 11.41
CA ALA A 51 9.52 -14.70 12.63
C ALA A 51 9.40 -13.27 13.19
N ASP A 52 10.50 -12.51 13.20
CA ASP A 52 10.49 -11.12 13.68
C ASP A 52 9.72 -10.19 12.74
N GLY A 53 9.79 -10.43 11.42
CA GLY A 53 9.00 -9.69 10.45
C GLY A 53 7.50 -9.91 10.61
N PHE A 54 7.08 -11.13 10.96
CA PHE A 54 5.68 -11.38 11.33
C PHE A 54 5.29 -10.71 12.65
N LYS A 55 6.17 -10.70 13.66
CA LYS A 55 5.90 -9.93 14.90
C LYS A 55 5.75 -8.44 14.60
N ARG A 56 6.59 -7.87 13.73
CA ARG A 56 6.46 -6.48 13.27
C ARG A 56 5.12 -6.25 12.58
N ALA A 57 4.72 -7.12 11.66
CA ALA A 57 3.43 -7.02 10.98
C ALA A 57 2.23 -7.01 11.95
N GLU A 58 2.32 -7.77 13.04
CA GLU A 58 1.31 -7.73 14.12
C GLU A 58 1.39 -6.43 14.94
N CYS A 59 2.58 -5.97 15.30
CA CYS A 59 2.78 -4.69 15.98
C CYS A 59 2.17 -3.51 15.20
N LEU A 60 2.33 -3.49 13.88
CA LEU A 60 1.83 -2.42 13.01
C LEU A 60 0.30 -2.23 13.09
N ARG A 61 -0.45 -3.22 13.57
CA ARG A 61 -1.89 -3.13 13.81
C ARG A 61 -2.21 -2.07 14.86
N GLU A 62 -1.38 -1.94 15.90
CA GLU A 62 -1.54 -0.90 16.92
C GLU A 62 -1.05 0.46 16.42
N VAL A 63 0.02 0.47 15.60
CA VAL A 63 0.61 1.70 15.04
C VAL A 63 -0.36 2.37 14.06
N PHE A 64 -0.90 1.61 13.10
CA PHE A 64 -1.68 2.14 11.98
C PHE A 64 -3.17 1.77 12.03
N GLY A 65 -3.62 1.11 13.10
CA GLY A 65 -4.97 0.59 13.23
C GLY A 65 -6.05 1.64 13.48
N VAL A 66 -7.25 1.16 13.78
CA VAL A 66 -8.43 1.99 14.07
C VAL A 66 -8.14 2.89 15.28
N GLY A 67 -8.38 4.19 15.12
CA GLY A 67 -8.14 5.18 16.18
C GLY A 67 -6.70 5.66 16.29
N SER A 68 -5.78 5.14 15.47
CA SER A 68 -4.45 5.72 15.31
C SER A 68 -4.52 7.12 14.69
N PRO A 69 -3.54 8.01 14.96
CA PRO A 69 -3.49 9.34 14.35
C PRO A 69 -3.19 9.30 12.84
N TYR A 70 -2.84 8.13 12.30
CA TYR A 70 -2.50 7.96 10.90
C TYR A 70 -3.71 7.89 9.98
N GLU A 71 -4.91 7.56 10.49
CA GLU A 71 -6.18 7.56 9.72
C GLU A 71 -6.07 6.87 8.34
N ILE A 72 -5.50 5.65 8.31
CA ILE A 72 -5.21 4.94 7.06
C ILE A 72 -6.50 4.56 6.32
N GLY A 73 -6.64 5.05 5.08
CA GLY A 73 -7.75 4.72 4.18
C GLY A 73 -7.32 3.98 2.91
N HIS A 74 -6.02 3.84 2.67
CA HIS A 74 -5.48 3.09 1.55
C HIS A 74 -4.17 2.39 1.93
N VAL A 75 -4.02 1.13 1.54
CA VAL A 75 -2.82 0.34 1.80
C VAL A 75 -2.25 -0.16 0.48
N MET A 76 -0.96 0.06 0.24
CA MET A 76 -0.27 -0.33 -0.99
C MET A 76 0.94 -1.23 -0.71
N ALA A 77 1.15 -2.20 -1.59
CA ALA A 77 2.34 -3.04 -1.61
C ALA A 77 2.68 -3.47 -3.06
N PRO A 78 3.88 -3.98 -3.34
CA PRO A 78 4.21 -4.49 -4.67
C PRO A 78 3.32 -5.65 -5.07
N LYS A 79 3.10 -5.77 -6.38
CA LYS A 79 2.56 -6.96 -7.01
C LYS A 79 3.35 -8.21 -6.62
N ILE A 80 2.66 -9.19 -6.05
CA ILE A 80 3.21 -10.53 -5.79
C ILE A 80 3.27 -11.30 -7.11
N ASN A 81 4.46 -11.80 -7.44
CA ASN A 81 4.63 -12.67 -8.61
C ASN A 81 4.36 -14.11 -8.18
N LYS A 82 3.38 -14.79 -8.81
CA LYS A 82 3.19 -16.23 -8.62
C LYS A 82 4.48 -16.97 -9.00
N ARG A 83 4.97 -17.93 -8.19
CA ARG A 83 6.00 -18.87 -8.67
C ARG A 83 5.47 -19.54 -9.92
N LYS A 84 6.34 -19.70 -10.93
CA LYS A 84 6.11 -20.71 -11.97
C LYS A 84 6.00 -22.05 -11.24
N THR A 85 4.81 -22.61 -11.14
CA THR A 85 4.64 -23.97 -10.65
C THR A 85 5.45 -24.87 -11.57
N TRP A 86 6.60 -25.38 -11.13
CA TRP A 86 7.15 -26.57 -11.76
C TRP A 86 6.16 -27.68 -11.43
N ARG A 87 5.50 -28.23 -12.46
CA ARG A 87 4.70 -29.45 -12.32
C ARG A 87 5.67 -30.57 -11.93
N ILE A 88 5.97 -30.72 -10.64
CA ILE A 88 6.54 -31.97 -10.13
C ILE A 88 5.38 -32.96 -10.15
N SER A 89 5.47 -33.97 -11.00
CA SER A 89 4.59 -35.15 -10.98
C SER A 89 4.91 -36.02 -9.75
N GLY A 90 4.64 -35.52 -8.54
CA GLY A 90 4.84 -36.26 -7.30
C GLY A 90 4.55 -35.46 -6.03
N GLY A 91 3.39 -35.71 -5.43
CA GLY A 91 3.09 -35.67 -3.98
C GLY A 91 3.41 -34.39 -3.18
N TYR A 92 2.39 -33.61 -2.86
CA TYR A 92 2.43 -32.56 -1.82
C TYR A 92 2.49 -33.21 -0.42
N SER A 93 3.54 -32.93 0.35
CA SER A 93 3.59 -33.20 1.80
C SER A 93 3.15 -31.93 2.55
N TYR A 94 1.94 -31.96 3.08
CA TYR A 94 1.31 -30.91 3.87
C TYR A 94 1.81 -30.98 5.33
N PHE A 95 2.38 -29.90 5.87
CA PHE A 95 2.41 -29.69 7.31
C PHE A 95 1.09 -29.03 7.72
N LYS A 96 0.33 -29.72 8.56
CA LYS A 96 -0.95 -29.31 9.14
C LYS A 96 -0.69 -28.17 10.15
N ALA A 97 -1.22 -26.98 9.89
CA ALA A 97 -1.48 -25.99 10.93
C ALA A 97 -2.99 -26.01 11.19
N GLU A 98 -3.38 -26.58 12.32
CA GLU A 98 -4.76 -26.65 12.77
C GLU A 98 -4.94 -25.53 13.80
N GLN A 99 -5.99 -24.71 13.63
CA GLN A 99 -6.41 -23.55 14.45
C GLN A 99 -5.84 -22.18 14.06
N ALA A 100 -6.32 -21.62 12.94
CA ALA A 100 -6.91 -20.29 12.91
C ALA A 100 -7.66 -20.11 11.59
N ASN A 101 -8.85 -19.52 11.66
CA ASN A 101 -9.71 -19.22 10.52
C ASN A 101 -9.18 -18.00 9.74
N VAL A 102 -7.90 -18.02 9.37
CA VAL A 102 -7.24 -16.93 8.64
C VAL A 102 -7.25 -17.29 7.17
N TYR A 103 -7.95 -16.50 6.35
CA TYR A 103 -7.74 -16.46 4.92
C TYR A 103 -6.34 -15.88 4.63
N VAL A 104 -5.29 -16.66 4.94
CA VAL A 104 -3.97 -16.45 4.36
C VAL A 104 -4.13 -16.86 2.91
N GLY A 105 -4.47 -15.90 2.05
CA GLY A 105 -4.45 -16.11 0.61
C GLY A 105 -3.11 -16.75 0.26
N ASP A 106 -3.15 -17.88 -0.46
CA ASP A 106 -2.01 -18.71 -0.82
C ASP A 106 -0.95 -17.93 -1.61
N CYS A 107 -0.15 -17.16 -0.89
CA CYS A 107 1.01 -16.40 -1.35
C CYS A 107 2.31 -17.13 -0.96
N SER A 108 2.20 -18.33 -0.40
CA SER A 108 3.31 -19.18 0.06
C SER A 108 4.32 -19.47 -1.07
N GLY A 109 3.85 -19.45 -2.32
CA GLY A 109 4.66 -19.58 -3.51
C GLY A 109 5.02 -18.28 -4.24
N GLY A 110 4.85 -17.08 -3.69
CA GLY A 110 5.05 -15.82 -4.45
C GLY A 110 6.42 -15.15 -4.25
N GLN A 111 7.04 -14.57 -5.29
CA GLN A 111 8.14 -13.60 -5.10
C GLN A 111 7.61 -12.21 -4.72
N HIS A 112 8.40 -11.46 -3.94
CA HIS A 112 8.09 -10.10 -3.47
C HIS A 112 6.93 -10.02 -2.47
N ARG A 113 6.71 -11.07 -1.67
CA ARG A 113 5.61 -11.15 -0.71
C ARG A 113 5.84 -10.34 0.58
N ARG A 114 7.09 -10.14 1.03
CA ARG A 114 7.43 -9.41 2.28
C ARG A 114 6.64 -8.12 2.51
N SER A 115 6.64 -7.21 1.55
CA SER A 115 5.95 -5.92 1.69
C SER A 115 4.44 -6.09 1.83
N TYR A 116 3.85 -7.06 1.14
CA TYR A 116 2.43 -7.37 1.29
C TYR A 116 2.15 -7.99 2.66
N GLU A 117 2.94 -8.99 3.07
CA GLU A 117 2.81 -9.67 4.37
C GLU A 117 2.96 -8.69 5.54
N THR A 118 3.78 -7.64 5.39
CA THR A 118 4.03 -6.62 6.44
C THR A 118 2.77 -5.83 6.78
N VAL A 119 1.96 -5.46 5.78
CA VAL A 119 0.79 -4.57 5.97
C VAL A 119 -0.55 -5.31 5.90
N LEU A 120 -0.53 -6.61 5.62
CA LEU A 120 -1.74 -7.42 5.51
C LEU A 120 -2.59 -7.39 6.79
N PRO A 121 -2.04 -7.56 8.00
CA PRO A 121 -2.86 -7.55 9.22
C PRO A 121 -3.52 -6.18 9.45
N VAL A 122 -2.78 -5.09 9.21
CA VAL A 122 -3.33 -3.71 9.28
C VAL A 122 -4.50 -3.52 8.32
N ALA A 123 -4.32 -3.93 7.06
CA ALA A 123 -5.39 -3.82 6.06
C ALA A 123 -6.62 -4.63 6.45
N GLN A 124 -6.44 -5.84 6.99
CA GLN A 124 -7.54 -6.69 7.45
C GLN A 124 -8.34 -6.05 8.59
N ASP A 125 -7.66 -5.50 9.59
CA ASP A 125 -8.31 -4.85 10.73
C ASP A 125 -9.09 -3.58 10.33
N LEU A 126 -8.56 -2.84 9.37
CA LEU A 126 -9.22 -1.65 8.81
C LEU A 126 -10.34 -1.99 7.80
N GLY A 127 -10.54 -3.26 7.45
CA GLY A 127 -11.48 -3.67 6.42
C GLY A 127 -11.09 -3.22 5.00
N LEU A 128 -9.80 -2.99 4.77
CA LEU A 128 -9.21 -2.56 3.50
C LEU A 128 -8.59 -3.73 2.73
N SER A 129 -8.50 -3.59 1.41
CA SER A 129 -7.66 -4.46 0.58
C SER A 129 -6.29 -3.84 0.35
N VAL A 130 -5.23 -4.65 0.30
CA VAL A 130 -3.90 -4.17 -0.11
C VAL A 130 -3.84 -4.01 -1.64
N ASP A 131 -3.65 -2.79 -2.12
CA ASP A 131 -3.43 -2.50 -3.54
C ASP A 131 -2.05 -3.04 -3.98
N THR A 132 -2.08 -4.08 -4.81
CA THR A 132 -0.90 -4.76 -5.37
C THR A 132 -0.73 -4.52 -6.87
N SER A 133 -1.30 -3.45 -7.40
CA SER A 133 -1.30 -3.14 -8.83
C SER A 133 0.08 -2.82 -9.41
N CYS A 134 0.95 -2.18 -8.62
CA CYS A 134 2.27 -1.73 -9.07
C CYS A 134 3.35 -2.78 -8.85
N LYS A 135 4.21 -3.02 -9.85
CA LYS A 135 5.36 -3.91 -9.70
C LYS A 135 6.43 -3.27 -8.80
N ARG A 136 7.18 -4.11 -8.08
CA ARG A 136 8.28 -3.72 -7.17
C ARG A 136 9.25 -2.65 -7.71
N ASN A 137 9.57 -2.69 -9.00
CA ASN A 137 10.54 -1.78 -9.62
C ASN A 137 9.88 -0.64 -10.41
N HIS A 138 8.55 -0.53 -10.44
CA HIS A 138 7.82 0.46 -11.22
C HIS A 138 7.39 1.63 -10.32
N VAL A 139 8.35 2.40 -9.81
CA VAL A 139 8.09 3.50 -8.86
C VAL A 139 7.17 4.59 -9.42
N LYS A 140 7.24 4.87 -10.73
CA LYS A 140 6.30 5.75 -11.44
C LYS A 140 4.84 5.33 -11.34
N CYS A 141 4.58 4.01 -11.29
CA CYS A 141 3.22 3.50 -11.07
C CYS A 141 2.73 3.87 -9.68
N VAL A 142 3.60 3.75 -8.67
CA VAL A 142 3.28 4.07 -7.26
C VAL A 142 2.96 5.56 -7.13
N ALA A 143 3.84 6.44 -7.61
CA ALA A 143 3.63 7.89 -7.58
C ALA A 143 2.34 8.31 -8.32
N LYS A 144 2.06 7.70 -9.48
CA LYS A 144 0.81 7.92 -10.21
C LYS A 144 -0.41 7.55 -9.37
N ARG A 145 -0.40 6.36 -8.74
CA ARG A 145 -1.52 5.89 -7.90
C ARG A 145 -1.78 6.80 -6.71
N ILE A 146 -0.73 7.30 -6.05
CA ILE A 146 -0.84 8.27 -4.96
C ILE A 146 -1.49 9.57 -5.46
N LYS A 147 -0.98 10.14 -6.56
CA LYS A 147 -1.50 11.40 -7.14
C LYS A 147 -2.95 11.29 -7.64
N GLU A 148 -3.36 10.10 -8.08
CA GLU A 148 -4.70 9.81 -8.56
C GLU A 148 -5.67 9.33 -7.47
N PHE A 149 -5.22 9.14 -6.23
CA PHE A 149 -6.08 8.69 -5.14
C PHE A 149 -7.17 9.73 -4.85
N LYS A 150 -8.42 9.24 -4.69
CA LYS A 150 -9.63 10.04 -4.40
C LYS A 150 -10.45 9.46 -3.24
N GLY A 151 -9.87 8.51 -2.49
CA GLY A 151 -10.52 7.97 -1.30
C GLY A 151 -10.31 8.88 -0.09
N THR A 152 -10.97 8.54 1.01
CA THR A 152 -10.78 9.22 2.30
C THR A 152 -9.58 8.63 3.04
N GLY A 153 -8.96 9.42 3.92
CA GLY A 153 -7.87 8.98 4.79
C GLY A 153 -6.51 8.95 4.09
N ASN A 154 -5.49 8.55 4.85
CA ASN A 154 -4.10 8.57 4.43
C ASN A 154 -3.65 7.25 3.77
N ILE A 155 -2.50 7.28 3.11
CA ILE A 155 -1.98 6.15 2.34
C ILE A 155 -0.81 5.51 3.09
N LEU A 156 -0.95 4.25 3.48
CA LEU A 156 0.15 3.41 4.00
C LEU A 156 0.78 2.60 2.85
N ILE A 157 2.09 2.68 2.70
CA ILE A 157 2.83 1.96 1.66
C ILE A 157 3.96 1.16 2.31
N SER A 158 3.98 -0.15 2.10
CA SER A 158 5.16 -0.97 2.42
C SER A 158 5.93 -1.32 1.16
N TRP A 159 7.24 -1.07 1.17
CA TRP A 159 8.09 -1.30 0.00
C TRP A 159 9.49 -1.83 0.37
N ARG A 160 10.35 -2.00 -0.63
CA ARG A 160 11.78 -2.33 -0.40
C ARG A 160 12.60 -1.05 -0.19
N HIS A 161 13.52 -1.06 0.77
CA HIS A 161 14.41 0.07 1.09
C HIS A 161 15.05 0.69 -0.16
N GLY A 162 15.73 -0.11 -1.00
CA GLY A 162 16.40 0.39 -2.22
C GLY A 162 15.49 0.88 -3.36
N LYS A 163 14.20 1.10 -3.10
CA LYS A 163 13.27 1.80 -4.01
C LYS A 163 12.49 2.92 -3.32
N MET A 164 12.56 3.06 -2.00
CA MET A 164 11.83 4.09 -1.25
C MET A 164 12.28 5.49 -1.68
N ARG A 165 13.60 5.76 -1.73
CA ARG A 165 14.14 7.03 -2.25
C ARG A 165 13.55 7.39 -3.61
N GLN A 166 13.54 6.44 -4.55
CA GLN A 166 13.01 6.65 -5.90
C GLN A 166 11.48 6.87 -5.92
N ILE A 167 10.72 6.30 -4.99
CA ILE A 167 9.27 6.58 -4.88
C ILE A 167 9.06 8.04 -4.49
N VAL A 168 9.79 8.52 -3.47
CA VAL A 168 9.67 9.91 -2.98
C VAL A 168 10.16 10.91 -4.04
N GLN A 169 11.19 10.55 -4.81
CA GLN A 169 11.62 11.36 -5.97
C GLN A 169 10.55 11.52 -7.04
N GLU A 170 9.82 10.45 -7.37
CA GLU A 170 8.74 10.51 -8.36
C GLU A 170 7.49 11.24 -7.83
N LEU A 171 7.37 11.39 -6.50
CA LEU A 171 6.32 12.19 -5.88
C LEU A 171 6.61 13.68 -6.04
N GLY A 172 7.84 14.13 -5.78
CA GLY A 172 8.24 15.53 -5.98
C GLY A 172 9.50 15.96 -5.22
N TYR A 173 10.00 15.16 -4.29
CA TYR A 173 11.20 15.52 -3.52
C TYR A 173 12.46 15.27 -4.35
N GLU A 174 13.23 16.30 -4.68
CA GLU A 174 14.41 16.17 -5.56
C GLU A 174 15.52 15.29 -4.96
N ASP A 175 15.83 15.48 -3.66
CA ASP A 175 16.94 14.80 -2.96
C ASP A 175 16.53 14.16 -1.61
N PRO A 176 15.59 13.20 -1.60
CA PRO A 176 15.19 12.50 -0.38
C PRO A 176 16.31 11.61 0.13
N PRO A 177 16.51 11.45 1.46
CA PRO A 177 17.55 10.57 2.01
C PRO A 177 17.42 9.11 1.51
N GLU A 178 18.50 8.34 1.63
CA GLU A 178 18.42 6.88 1.48
C GLU A 178 17.83 6.26 2.75
N TYR A 179 17.02 5.21 2.57
CA TYR A 179 16.51 4.45 3.70
C TYR A 179 17.64 3.57 4.28
N PRO A 180 17.94 3.62 5.59
CA PRO A 180 19.04 2.87 6.18
C PRO A 180 18.89 1.35 5.99
N ASP A 181 19.97 0.68 5.55
CA ASP A 181 19.95 -0.74 5.23
C ASP A 181 19.72 -1.66 6.44
N ASP A 182 20.16 -1.20 7.63
CA ASP A 182 20.10 -1.89 8.92
C ASP A 182 18.79 -1.64 9.70
N ARG A 183 17.95 -0.71 9.23
CA ARG A 183 16.66 -0.38 9.85
C ARG A 183 15.50 -1.08 9.16
N PHE A 184 14.46 -1.38 9.93
CA PHE A 184 13.19 -1.97 9.45
C PHE A 184 11.96 -1.23 9.95
N ASP A 185 12.16 -0.25 10.81
CA ASP A 185 11.17 0.33 11.71
C ASP A 185 10.88 1.80 11.44
N LEU A 186 11.50 2.41 10.43
CA LEU A 186 11.30 3.82 10.16
C LEU A 186 10.04 4.05 9.31
N ILE A 187 9.19 4.94 9.81
CA ILE A 187 8.05 5.54 9.11
C ILE A 187 8.50 6.87 8.52
N TRP A 188 8.35 7.02 7.21
CA TRP A 188 8.51 8.30 6.54
C TRP A 188 7.14 8.96 6.34
N THR A 189 6.95 10.13 6.93
CA THR A 189 5.73 10.95 6.78
C THR A 189 5.94 11.95 5.65
N ILE A 190 5.11 11.84 4.61
CA ILE A 190 5.22 12.61 3.36
C ILE A 190 3.86 13.28 3.10
N PRO A 191 3.59 14.45 3.69
CA PRO A 191 2.35 15.19 3.44
C PRO A 191 2.36 15.80 2.03
N PHE A 192 1.18 16.16 1.53
CA PHE A 192 1.07 16.98 0.31
C PHE A 192 1.81 18.32 0.51
N PRO A 193 2.59 18.82 -0.47
CA PRO A 193 2.61 18.44 -1.90
C PRO A 193 3.58 17.28 -2.27
N TYR A 194 4.03 16.50 -1.28
CA TYR A 194 4.91 15.34 -1.42
C TYR A 194 6.35 15.66 -1.88
N ASP A 195 6.78 16.89 -1.68
CA ASP A 195 8.10 17.40 -2.02
C ASP A 195 9.10 17.31 -0.86
N ASN A 196 8.67 16.83 0.32
CA ASN A 196 9.54 16.62 1.48
C ASN A 196 9.06 15.44 2.36
N ILE A 197 9.99 14.86 3.14
CA ILE A 197 9.69 13.99 4.28
C ILE A 197 9.74 14.87 5.54
N THR A 198 8.58 15.16 6.13
CA THR A 198 8.50 16.08 7.27
C THR A 198 8.85 15.42 8.60
N GLU A 199 8.79 14.09 8.67
CA GLU A 199 9.03 13.35 9.90
C GLU A 199 9.53 11.94 9.59
N ILE A 200 10.50 11.49 10.40
CA ILE A 200 11.03 10.13 10.39
C ILE A 200 10.99 9.63 11.84
N GLN A 201 10.16 8.63 12.10
CA GLN A 201 9.97 8.06 13.44
C GLN A 201 10.08 6.54 13.41
N SER A 202 10.38 5.96 14.57
CA SER A 202 10.33 4.51 14.77
C SER A 202 8.89 4.06 14.89
N GLU A 203 8.59 2.83 14.45
CA GLU A 203 7.31 2.14 14.68
C GLU A 203 7.08 1.85 16.17
N GLU A 204 8.14 1.91 16.98
CA GLU A 204 8.19 1.59 18.41
C GLU A 204 7.70 0.16 18.72
N CYS A 205 7.99 -0.77 17.82
CA CYS A 205 7.69 -2.18 18.01
C CYS A 205 8.57 -2.81 19.09
N PRO A 206 7.99 -3.37 20.17
CA PRO A 206 8.76 -3.91 21.29
C PRO A 206 9.77 -4.97 20.84
N GLU A 207 11.02 -4.84 21.33
CA GLU A 207 12.13 -5.78 21.10
C GLU A 207 12.64 -5.88 19.65
N LEU A 208 12.02 -5.17 18.70
CA LEU A 208 12.39 -5.23 17.27
C LEU A 208 13.14 -3.98 16.82
N ASP A 209 12.83 -2.84 17.41
CA ASP A 209 13.33 -1.57 16.94
C ASP A 209 14.70 -1.24 17.54
N VAL A 210 15.57 -0.68 16.70
CA VAL A 210 16.89 -0.25 17.15
C VAL A 210 16.68 0.98 18.04
N PRO A 211 17.19 0.99 19.29
CA PRO A 211 17.10 2.15 20.16
C PRO A 211 17.67 3.36 19.43
N VAL A 212 16.87 4.42 19.26
CA VAL A 212 17.24 5.61 18.48
C VAL A 212 18.58 6.17 18.99
N PRO A 213 19.68 6.06 18.23
CA PRO A 213 20.79 6.99 18.41
C PRO A 213 20.28 8.35 17.93
N ALA A 214 20.73 9.44 18.59
CA ALA A 214 20.32 10.84 18.40
C ALA A 214 19.69 11.20 17.02
N PRO A 215 18.63 12.03 16.99
CA PRO A 215 17.73 12.20 15.85
C PRO A 215 18.45 12.31 14.51
N LEU A 216 18.03 11.46 13.55
CA LEU A 216 18.42 11.59 12.15
C LEU A 216 17.98 12.99 11.71
N LYS A 217 18.95 13.87 11.46
CA LYS A 217 18.70 15.22 10.98
C LYS A 217 17.94 15.12 9.66
N VAL A 218 16.67 15.53 9.68
CA VAL A 218 16.00 15.98 8.46
C VAL A 218 16.83 17.15 7.96
N GLN A 219 17.41 17.03 6.77
CA GLN A 219 18.22 18.10 6.19
C GLN A 219 17.29 19.29 5.93
N GLU A 220 17.66 20.42 6.53
CA GLU A 220 17.04 21.75 6.32
C GLU A 220 17.40 22.30 4.93
#